data_AF-A0A1L7G8Y3-F1
#
_entry.id   AF-A0A1L7G8Y3-F1
#
_cell.length_a   1.000
_cell.length_b   1.000
_cell.length_c   1.000
_cell.angle_alpha   90.00
_cell.angle_beta   90.00
_cell.angle_gamma   90.00
#
_symmetry.space_group_name_H-M   'P 1'
#
loop_
_entity.id
_entity.type
_entity.pdbx_description
1 polymer ?
#
loop_
_entity_poly.entity_id
_entity_poly.type
_entity_poly.pdbx_seq_one_letter_code
_entity_poly.pdbx_strand_id
1 'polypeptide(L)'
;MALLAHDNGPSSLTAVLTCKDPDQAFEAVGILRRVLARRDATAVDDELKALTAEMPDAPAGSLRQAVVHAASGTWQAQPGTLFVVPNPDPSEDETVSDVPSGPVGHPRLKDLPGKVVRIAHLYEFHVTDENALLRAAIDRGWEPLPASERGDDDPRDLIGAVMTLTEDPDVAGTQTLEEQSSAELLSVEDGDELADWSAAPIVTRFTHGWRLRSRRTRSAAEDETPNFAALFPTRHCPCKGEDEDCEDCVWQLTPRTADLLHTALVVLADQAYDDAQHLGDQFLADADSSTWGVFDRMPPLTWTADHRWRRRMARAFDDLAADLARGNWPNPNCTAEEMALHLAIEDAPTYLEDRPAEDDHNALPEHEDDYGWDSCSDLMFQDHDVLMLFHSKFTGIEDPDHPANQFLGVGDLREAAWFDPFDNRGIRDPRRGFRR
;
A
#
# COMPACT_ATOMS: atom_id res chain seq x y z
N MET A 1 7.11 -7.43 -23.47
CA MET A 1 8.14 -7.40 -22.41
C MET A 1 9.10 -8.56 -22.62
N ALA A 2 10.40 -8.33 -22.65
CA ALA A 2 11.40 -9.40 -22.66
C ALA A 2 12.34 -9.19 -21.46
N LEU A 3 12.19 -10.03 -20.44
CA LEU A 3 13.04 -10.05 -19.25
C LEU A 3 14.11 -11.15 -19.40
N LEU A 4 15.34 -10.83 -19.04
CA LEU A 4 16.48 -11.75 -19.02
C LEU A 4 16.87 -12.01 -17.57
N ALA A 5 16.83 -13.28 -17.15
CA ALA A 5 17.20 -13.70 -15.81
C ALA A 5 18.61 -14.33 -15.80
N HIS A 6 19.38 -14.09 -14.73
CA HIS A 6 20.66 -14.75 -14.46
C HIS A 6 20.68 -15.27 -13.02
N ASP A 7 21.20 -16.49 -12.82
CA ASP A 7 21.01 -17.23 -11.57
C ASP A 7 22.00 -16.89 -10.43
N ASN A 8 23.09 -16.13 -10.60
CA ASN A 8 24.04 -15.83 -9.50
C ASN A 8 24.91 -14.55 -9.66
N GLY A 9 24.36 -13.32 -9.68
CA GLY A 9 25.14 -12.04 -9.66
C GLY A 9 24.27 -10.78 -9.87
N PRO A 10 24.73 -9.53 -9.53
CA PRO A 10 23.88 -8.43 -9.07
C PRO A 10 22.99 -7.72 -10.13
N SER A 11 22.14 -6.87 -9.57
CA SER A 11 20.89 -6.24 -10.00
C SER A 11 20.84 -5.54 -11.35
N SER A 12 19.63 -5.57 -11.91
CA SER A 12 19.06 -4.70 -12.95
C SER A 12 19.82 -4.57 -14.27
N LEU A 13 19.21 -5.12 -15.32
CA LEU A 13 19.31 -4.50 -16.64
C LEU A 13 17.90 -4.20 -17.16
N THR A 14 17.46 -2.99 -16.82
CA THR A 14 16.23 -2.33 -17.27
C THR A 14 16.36 -2.01 -18.75
N ALA A 15 16.12 -2.99 -19.62
CA ALA A 15 15.68 -2.71 -20.98
C ALA A 15 14.15 -2.76 -20.99
N VAL A 16 13.53 -1.75 -20.37
CA VAL A 16 12.10 -1.51 -20.56
C VAL A 16 11.95 -0.91 -21.96
N LEU A 17 11.79 -1.79 -22.95
CA LEU A 17 11.05 -1.42 -24.15
C LEU A 17 9.59 -1.25 -23.70
N THR A 18 9.22 -0.05 -23.26
CA THR A 18 7.81 0.39 -23.19
C THR A 18 7.29 0.60 -24.61
N CYS A 19 7.44 -0.44 -25.42
CA CYS A 19 6.87 -0.51 -26.74
C CYS A 19 5.46 -1.06 -26.58
N LYS A 20 4.46 -0.20 -26.79
CA LYS A 20 3.04 -0.62 -26.78
C LYS A 20 2.71 -1.54 -27.95
N ASP A 21 3.55 -1.52 -28.98
CA ASP A 21 3.45 -2.38 -30.17
C ASP A 21 4.26 -3.67 -29.99
N PRO A 22 3.62 -4.86 -30.01
CA PRO A 22 4.27 -6.15 -29.83
C PRO A 22 5.21 -6.54 -30.99
N ASP A 23 4.98 -6.08 -32.21
CA ASP A 23 5.82 -6.42 -33.38
C ASP A 23 7.17 -5.69 -33.28
N GLN A 24 7.12 -4.41 -32.92
CA GLN A 24 8.30 -3.59 -32.66
C GLN A 24 9.13 -4.15 -31.48
N ALA A 25 8.47 -4.68 -30.44
CA ALA A 25 9.15 -5.32 -29.32
C ALA A 25 9.86 -6.62 -29.73
N PHE A 26 9.28 -7.39 -30.65
CA PHE A 26 9.86 -8.63 -31.16
C PHE A 26 11.11 -8.37 -32.01
N GLU A 27 11.03 -7.40 -32.92
CA GLU A 27 12.16 -7.00 -33.76
C GLU A 27 13.33 -6.47 -32.92
N ALA A 28 13.03 -5.66 -31.90
CA ALA A 28 14.03 -5.14 -30.97
C ALA A 28 14.82 -6.25 -30.24
N VAL A 29 14.13 -7.31 -29.80
CA VAL A 29 14.76 -8.49 -29.19
C VAL A 29 15.63 -9.25 -30.20
N GLY A 30 15.15 -9.39 -31.44
CA GLY A 30 15.91 -10.02 -32.52
C GLY A 30 17.23 -9.31 -32.81
N ILE A 31 17.20 -7.97 -32.88
CA ILE A 31 18.38 -7.11 -33.04
C ILE A 31 19.36 -7.34 -31.88
N LEU A 32 18.92 -7.22 -30.64
CA LEU A 32 19.77 -7.38 -29.46
C LEU A 32 20.45 -8.75 -29.39
N ARG A 33 19.75 -9.83 -29.74
CA ARG A 33 20.34 -11.17 -29.80
C ARG A 33 21.48 -11.26 -30.80
N ARG A 34 21.29 -10.74 -32.01
CA ARG A 34 22.34 -10.77 -33.06
C ARG A 34 23.56 -9.97 -32.64
N VAL A 35 23.35 -8.82 -31.99
CA VAL A 35 24.44 -7.98 -31.47
C VAL A 35 25.16 -8.67 -30.31
N LEU A 36 24.45 -9.26 -29.35
CA LEU A 36 25.04 -9.98 -28.23
C LEU A 36 25.86 -11.20 -28.68
N ALA A 37 25.38 -11.93 -29.70
CA ALA A 37 26.07 -13.09 -30.25
C ALA A 37 27.37 -12.71 -30.99
N ARG A 38 27.37 -11.57 -31.69
CA ARG A 38 28.51 -11.13 -32.51
C ARG A 38 29.44 -10.14 -31.81
N ARG A 39 28.98 -9.52 -30.72
CA ARG A 39 29.61 -8.35 -30.08
C ARG A 39 29.89 -7.23 -31.09
N ASP A 40 28.95 -7.05 -32.02
CA ASP A 40 29.06 -6.10 -33.12
C ASP A 40 27.66 -5.63 -33.54
N ALA A 41 27.47 -4.31 -33.61
CA ALA A 41 26.22 -3.67 -34.00
C ALA A 41 26.14 -3.35 -35.49
N THR A 42 27.25 -3.42 -36.24
CA THR A 42 27.30 -2.99 -37.65
C THR A 42 26.35 -3.78 -38.56
N ALA A 43 26.12 -5.06 -38.25
CA ALA A 43 25.28 -5.95 -39.05
C ALA A 43 23.77 -5.74 -38.87
N VAL A 44 23.36 -4.90 -37.91
CA VAL A 44 21.93 -4.61 -37.62
C VAL A 44 21.63 -3.11 -37.65
N ASP A 45 22.58 -2.27 -38.09
CA ASP A 45 22.48 -0.81 -38.01
C ASP A 45 21.30 -0.26 -38.84
N ASP A 46 21.08 -0.81 -40.04
CA ASP A 46 19.96 -0.42 -40.91
C ASP A 46 18.60 -0.87 -40.33
N GLU A 47 18.53 -2.06 -39.73
CA GLU A 47 17.32 -2.58 -39.08
C GLU A 47 16.99 -1.83 -37.79
N LEU A 48 18.01 -1.50 -36.99
CA LEU A 48 17.88 -0.69 -35.78
C LEU A 48 17.41 0.73 -36.14
N LYS A 49 17.93 1.32 -37.20
CA LYS A 49 17.46 2.64 -37.68
C LYS A 49 16.02 2.60 -38.18
N ALA A 50 15.63 1.57 -38.92
CA ALA A 50 14.27 1.40 -39.40
C ALA A 50 13.28 1.26 -38.23
N LEU A 51 13.57 0.34 -37.30
CA LEU A 51 12.71 0.09 -36.14
C LEU A 51 12.62 1.32 -35.22
N THR A 52 13.76 1.96 -34.92
CA THR A 52 13.76 3.13 -34.02
C THR A 52 13.16 4.39 -34.63
N ALA A 53 12.94 4.45 -35.95
CA ALA A 53 12.21 5.54 -36.61
C ALA A 53 10.69 5.41 -36.47
N GLU A 54 10.18 4.20 -36.19
CA GLU A 54 8.75 3.91 -36.01
C GLU A 54 8.34 3.85 -34.54
N MET A 55 9.31 3.88 -33.62
CA MET A 55 9.10 3.85 -32.17
C MET A 55 9.06 5.27 -31.58
N PRO A 56 8.34 5.50 -30.46
CA PRO A 56 8.49 6.71 -29.67
C PRO A 56 9.94 6.88 -29.18
N ASP A 57 10.36 8.14 -28.99
CA ASP A 57 11.78 8.48 -28.79
C ASP A 57 12.43 7.81 -27.57
N ALA A 58 11.69 7.65 -26.47
CA ALA A 58 12.20 7.03 -25.24
C ALA A 58 12.47 5.50 -25.40
N PRO A 59 11.53 4.68 -25.91
CA PRO A 59 11.81 3.29 -26.31
C PRO A 59 12.91 3.16 -27.37
N ALA A 60 12.94 4.06 -28.35
CA ALA A 60 13.95 4.09 -29.40
C ALA A 60 15.36 4.37 -28.84
N GLY A 61 15.48 5.33 -27.92
CA GLY A 61 16.72 5.66 -27.21
C GLY A 61 17.22 4.51 -26.36
N SER A 62 16.32 3.90 -25.59
CA SER A 62 16.61 2.73 -24.74
C SER A 62 17.13 1.55 -25.56
N LEU A 63 16.54 1.28 -26.73
CA LEU A 63 16.99 0.22 -27.62
C LEU A 63 18.39 0.49 -28.20
N ARG A 64 18.67 1.72 -28.63
CA ARG A 64 19.99 2.11 -29.13
C ARG A 64 21.07 1.92 -28.07
N GLN A 65 20.80 2.36 -26.84
CA GLN A 65 21.72 2.20 -25.72
C GLN A 65 21.97 0.72 -25.38
N ALA A 66 20.91 -0.09 -25.36
CA ALA A 66 21.01 -1.53 -25.17
C ALA A 66 21.89 -2.21 -26.24
N VAL A 67 21.78 -1.80 -27.51
CA VAL A 67 22.64 -2.29 -28.61
C VAL A 67 24.10 -1.88 -28.42
N VAL A 68 24.38 -0.65 -27.99
CA VAL A 68 25.75 -0.18 -27.71
C VAL A 68 26.39 -0.97 -26.58
N HIS A 69 25.64 -1.25 -25.50
CA HIS A 69 26.13 -2.06 -24.38
C HIS A 69 26.35 -3.53 -24.77
N ALA A 70 25.46 -4.08 -25.59
CA ALA A 70 25.59 -5.43 -26.12
C ALA A 70 26.86 -5.59 -26.98
N ALA A 71 27.12 -4.62 -27.88
CA ALA A 71 28.25 -4.63 -28.80
C ALA A 71 29.59 -4.38 -28.09
N SER A 72 29.63 -3.44 -27.13
CA SER A 72 30.84 -3.11 -26.37
C SER A 72 31.26 -4.21 -25.38
N GLY A 73 30.45 -5.25 -25.19
CA GLY A 73 30.74 -6.32 -24.24
C GLY A 73 30.56 -5.91 -22.78
N THR A 74 30.08 -4.69 -22.52
CA THR A 74 29.79 -4.18 -21.16
C THR A 74 28.54 -4.83 -20.55
N TRP A 75 27.72 -5.50 -21.36
CA TRP A 75 26.61 -6.33 -20.89
C TRP A 75 27.09 -7.68 -20.33
N GLN A 76 26.95 -7.87 -19.01
CA GLN A 76 27.31 -9.10 -18.29
C GLN A 76 26.26 -10.23 -18.43
N ALA A 77 25.88 -10.59 -19.66
CA ALA A 77 25.10 -11.78 -19.93
C ALA A 77 25.99 -12.87 -20.52
N GLN A 78 25.95 -14.09 -19.97
CA GLN A 78 26.58 -15.27 -20.58
C GLN A 78 25.89 -15.56 -21.94
N PRO A 79 26.62 -16.05 -22.96
CA PRO A 79 25.98 -16.56 -24.17
C PRO A 79 24.96 -17.65 -23.80
N GLY A 80 23.67 -17.44 -24.11
CA GLY A 80 22.58 -18.34 -23.70
C GLY A 80 21.64 -17.81 -22.60
N THR A 81 21.90 -16.61 -22.05
CA THR A 81 21.02 -15.94 -21.05
C THR A 81 19.78 -15.28 -21.69
N LEU A 82 19.62 -15.39 -23.01
CA LEU A 82 18.44 -14.92 -23.73
C LEU A 82 17.42 -16.04 -23.84
N PHE A 83 16.21 -15.80 -23.33
CA PHE A 83 15.04 -16.64 -23.56
C PHE A 83 15.01 -17.01 -25.04
N VAL A 84 14.93 -18.30 -25.35
CA VAL A 84 14.83 -18.77 -26.74
C VAL A 84 13.38 -18.54 -27.17
N VAL A 85 13.16 -17.55 -28.04
CA VAL A 85 11.96 -17.55 -28.87
C VAL A 85 12.24 -18.54 -30.01
N PRO A 86 11.38 -19.54 -30.28
CA PRO A 86 11.57 -20.44 -31.40
C PRO A 86 11.70 -19.63 -32.68
N ASN A 87 12.81 -19.80 -33.42
CA ASN A 87 13.00 -19.11 -34.68
C ASN A 87 12.01 -19.72 -35.70
N PRO A 88 11.22 -18.91 -36.42
CA PRO A 88 10.50 -19.39 -37.58
C PRO A 88 11.52 -19.45 -38.70
N ASP A 89 12.00 -20.63 -39.07
CA ASP A 89 12.67 -20.77 -40.37
C ASP A 89 11.94 -21.79 -41.25
N PRO A 90 11.82 -21.46 -42.55
CA PRO A 90 10.92 -22.08 -43.49
C PRO A 90 11.59 -23.29 -44.13
N SER A 91 10.76 -24.18 -44.67
CA SER A 91 11.13 -25.36 -45.45
C SER A 91 11.94 -26.43 -44.69
N GLU A 92 11.26 -27.49 -44.27
CA GLU A 92 11.37 -28.79 -44.93
C GLU A 92 10.15 -29.64 -44.53
N ASP A 93 9.45 -30.13 -45.55
CA ASP A 93 8.31 -31.04 -45.46
C ASP A 93 8.69 -32.30 -44.68
N GLU A 94 7.95 -32.69 -43.62
CA GLU A 94 7.52 -34.08 -43.37
C GLU A 94 6.36 -34.13 -42.34
N THR A 95 5.15 -34.35 -42.86
CA THR A 95 3.93 -34.94 -42.27
C THR A 95 3.75 -35.04 -40.74
N VAL A 96 2.95 -34.09 -40.23
CA VAL A 96 1.75 -34.24 -39.37
C VAL A 96 1.73 -35.37 -38.32
N SER A 97 1.84 -34.96 -37.06
CA SER A 97 1.03 -35.56 -35.99
C SER A 97 0.40 -34.42 -35.17
N ASP A 98 -0.93 -34.32 -35.25
CA ASP A 98 -1.75 -33.31 -34.59
C ASP A 98 -1.53 -33.27 -33.07
N VAL A 99 -0.94 -32.18 -32.58
CA VAL A 99 -1.13 -31.73 -31.20
C VAL A 99 -1.76 -30.33 -31.27
N PRO A 100 -2.91 -30.09 -30.63
CA PRO A 100 -3.66 -28.85 -30.81
C PRO A 100 -2.89 -27.63 -30.31
N SER A 101 -2.83 -26.61 -31.16
CA SER A 101 -2.33 -25.27 -30.91
C SER A 101 -3.12 -24.60 -29.77
N GLY A 102 -2.46 -24.34 -28.64
CA GLY A 102 -2.96 -23.50 -27.55
C GLY A 102 -2.37 -22.08 -27.59
N PRO A 103 -3.04 -21.08 -27.01
CA PRO A 103 -2.61 -19.67 -27.04
C PRO A 103 -1.29 -19.49 -26.27
N VAL A 104 -0.31 -18.83 -26.87
CA VAL A 104 0.99 -18.53 -26.24
C VAL A 104 0.81 -17.35 -25.28
N GLY A 105 0.23 -17.63 -24.12
CA GLY A 105 0.16 -16.70 -23.00
C GLY A 105 1.44 -16.77 -22.17
N HIS A 106 1.84 -15.65 -21.59
CA HIS A 106 2.85 -15.60 -20.52
C HIS A 106 2.56 -16.71 -19.47
N PRO A 107 3.58 -17.32 -18.82
CA PRO A 107 3.29 -18.37 -17.83
C PRO A 107 2.45 -17.78 -16.70
N ARG A 108 1.37 -18.45 -16.31
CA ARG A 108 0.63 -18.10 -15.11
C ARG A 108 1.42 -18.58 -13.90
N LEU A 109 1.21 -17.96 -12.74
CA LEU A 109 1.83 -18.37 -11.48
C LEU A 109 1.63 -19.87 -11.21
N LYS A 110 0.44 -20.39 -11.51
CA LYS A 110 0.09 -21.82 -11.38
C LYS A 110 0.89 -22.78 -12.27
N ASP A 111 1.48 -22.26 -13.34
CA ASP A 111 2.21 -23.04 -14.34
C ASP A 111 3.74 -22.96 -14.11
N LEU A 112 4.19 -22.17 -13.13
CA LEU A 112 5.61 -22.03 -12.78
C LEU A 112 6.08 -23.12 -11.81
N PRO A 113 7.19 -23.82 -12.11
CA PRO A 113 7.77 -24.75 -11.17
C PRO A 113 8.48 -23.98 -10.04
N GLY A 114 7.99 -24.14 -8.80
CA GLY A 114 8.64 -23.62 -7.60
C GLY A 114 7.97 -22.39 -6.99
N LYS A 115 8.70 -21.71 -6.11
CA LYS A 115 8.23 -20.56 -5.33
C LYS A 115 8.56 -19.26 -6.03
N VAL A 116 7.60 -18.34 -6.12
CA VAL A 116 7.80 -17.01 -6.70
C VAL A 116 7.75 -15.98 -5.58
N VAL A 117 8.75 -15.11 -5.50
CA VAL A 117 8.80 -14.02 -4.52
C VAL A 117 8.63 -12.70 -5.27
N ARG A 118 7.70 -11.85 -4.83
CA ARG A 118 7.58 -10.47 -5.28
C ARG A 118 8.26 -9.57 -4.26
N ILE A 119 9.07 -8.64 -4.74
CA ILE A 119 9.70 -7.60 -3.91
C ILE A 119 9.31 -6.24 -4.49
N ALA A 120 8.88 -5.33 -3.64
CA ALA A 120 8.59 -3.95 -4.01
C ALA A 120 9.42 -3.00 -3.13
N HIS A 121 10.00 -1.98 -3.75
CA HIS A 121 10.77 -0.94 -3.07
C HIS A 121 10.10 0.42 -3.26
N LEU A 122 10.10 1.24 -2.22
CA LEU A 122 9.75 2.66 -2.25
C LEU A 122 10.93 3.46 -1.70
N TYR A 123 11.28 4.50 -2.44
CA TYR A 123 12.29 5.47 -2.07
C TYR A 123 11.71 6.88 -2.21
N GLU A 124 11.84 7.68 -1.17
CA GLU A 124 11.55 9.12 -1.22
C GLU A 124 12.83 9.91 -0.96
N PHE A 125 13.11 10.87 -1.83
CA PHE A 125 14.31 11.70 -1.75
C PHE A 125 13.94 13.16 -1.65
N HIS A 126 14.51 13.85 -0.66
CA HIS A 126 14.57 15.30 -0.64
C HIS A 126 15.84 15.76 -1.34
N VAL A 127 15.72 16.46 -2.47
CA VAL A 127 16.88 17.01 -3.18
C VAL A 127 17.37 18.26 -2.45
N THR A 128 18.50 18.14 -1.75
CA THR A 128 19.10 19.22 -0.95
C THR A 128 20.14 20.03 -1.73
N ASP A 129 20.77 19.42 -2.75
CA ASP A 129 21.69 20.06 -3.70
C ASP A 129 21.52 19.44 -5.10
N GLU A 130 20.70 20.08 -5.92
CA GLU A 130 20.45 19.69 -7.31
C GLU A 130 21.74 19.59 -8.14
N ASN A 131 22.74 20.46 -7.90
CA ASN A 131 23.97 20.44 -8.67
C ASN A 131 24.86 19.25 -8.31
N ALA A 132 24.86 18.84 -7.05
CA ALA A 132 25.57 17.62 -6.62
C ALA A 132 24.89 16.37 -7.20
N LEU A 133 23.55 16.30 -7.14
CA LEU A 133 22.74 15.22 -7.71
C LEU A 133 23.00 15.06 -9.21
N LEU A 134 22.89 16.14 -9.98
CA LEU A 134 23.09 16.10 -11.43
C LEU A 134 24.52 15.73 -11.80
N ARG A 135 25.52 16.22 -11.06
CA ARG A 135 26.93 15.83 -11.28
C ARG A 135 27.13 14.35 -11.02
N ALA A 136 26.58 13.81 -9.93
CA ALA A 136 26.68 12.40 -9.60
C ALA A 136 26.02 11.52 -10.68
N ALA A 137 24.86 11.92 -11.20
CA ALA A 137 24.18 11.22 -12.28
C ALA A 137 25.00 11.27 -13.58
N ILE A 138 25.53 12.44 -13.94
CA ILE A 138 26.41 12.60 -15.13
C ILE A 138 27.68 11.76 -14.99
N ASP A 139 28.28 11.70 -13.81
CA ASP A 139 29.46 10.86 -13.54
C ASP A 139 29.14 9.36 -13.69
N ARG A 140 27.87 8.96 -13.56
CA ARG A 140 27.36 7.61 -13.88
C ARG A 140 26.89 7.42 -15.32
N GLY A 141 27.11 8.41 -16.18
CA GLY A 141 26.78 8.33 -17.60
C GLY A 141 25.32 8.64 -17.93
N TRP A 142 24.58 9.29 -17.02
CA TRP A 142 23.27 9.85 -17.33
C TRP A 142 23.40 11.17 -18.09
N GLU A 143 22.56 11.33 -19.11
CA GLU A 143 22.44 12.56 -19.89
C GLU A 143 21.05 13.18 -19.63
N PRO A 144 20.97 14.46 -19.25
CA PRO A 144 19.70 15.10 -18.98
C PRO A 144 18.88 15.25 -20.27
N LEU A 145 17.55 15.14 -20.14
CA LEU A 145 16.62 15.33 -21.25
C LEU A 145 16.86 16.67 -21.98
N PRO A 146 16.62 16.74 -23.30
CA PRO A 146 16.64 18.00 -24.04
C PRO A 146 15.69 19.04 -23.44
N ALA A 147 16.04 20.33 -23.50
CA ALA A 147 15.21 21.40 -22.92
C ALA A 147 13.78 21.47 -23.49
N SER A 148 13.54 20.90 -24.67
CA SER A 148 12.21 20.78 -25.29
C SER A 148 11.33 19.67 -24.69
N GLU A 149 11.92 18.75 -23.94
CA GLU A 149 11.26 17.56 -23.37
C GLU A 149 11.14 17.62 -21.85
N ARG A 150 11.70 18.67 -21.22
CA ARG A 150 11.55 18.91 -19.78
C ARG A 150 10.20 19.56 -19.51
N GLY A 151 9.43 18.96 -18.61
CA GLY A 151 8.19 19.54 -18.12
C GLY A 151 8.45 20.74 -17.22
N ASP A 152 7.43 21.60 -17.06
CA ASP A 152 7.50 22.75 -16.15
C ASP A 152 7.71 22.33 -14.68
N ASP A 153 7.28 21.12 -14.31
CA ASP A 153 7.40 20.55 -12.96
C ASP A 153 8.79 19.95 -12.66
N ASP A 154 9.60 19.65 -13.68
CA ASP A 154 10.98 19.16 -13.52
C ASP A 154 11.92 19.77 -14.61
N PRO A 155 12.23 21.08 -14.51
CA PRO A 155 12.98 21.80 -15.55
C PRO A 155 14.46 21.38 -15.63
N ARG A 156 14.94 20.55 -14.69
CA ARG A 156 16.33 20.10 -14.62
C ARG A 156 16.50 18.59 -14.76
N ASP A 157 15.40 17.86 -14.97
CA ASP A 157 15.39 16.40 -15.07
C ASP A 157 15.98 15.73 -13.81
N LEU A 158 15.58 16.24 -12.64
CA LEU A 158 15.96 15.68 -11.35
C LEU A 158 15.41 14.25 -11.18
N ILE A 159 14.25 13.96 -11.74
CA ILE A 159 13.66 12.62 -11.73
C ILE A 159 14.56 11.65 -12.49
N GLY A 160 15.00 11.99 -13.71
CA GLY A 160 15.93 11.17 -14.49
C GLY A 160 17.27 10.96 -13.77
N ALA A 161 17.78 12.02 -13.13
CA ALA A 161 19.01 11.98 -12.36
C ALA A 161 18.90 11.01 -11.16
N VAL A 162 17.84 11.13 -10.35
CA VAL A 162 17.60 10.26 -9.20
C VAL A 162 17.43 8.81 -9.66
N MET A 163 16.62 8.56 -10.69
CA MET A 163 16.36 7.20 -11.21
C MET A 163 17.61 6.48 -11.73
N THR A 164 18.65 7.23 -12.12
CA THR A 164 19.95 6.66 -12.48
C THR A 164 20.76 6.26 -11.24
N LEU A 165 20.52 6.93 -10.11
CA LEU A 165 21.29 6.77 -8.88
C LEU A 165 20.62 5.87 -7.83
N THR A 166 19.36 5.48 -8.01
CA THR A 166 18.54 4.69 -7.06
C THR A 166 19.07 3.30 -6.72
N GLU A 167 20.13 2.82 -7.39
CA GLU A 167 20.86 1.61 -6.98
C GLU A 167 21.68 1.81 -5.70
N ASP A 168 21.88 3.06 -5.24
CA ASP A 168 22.51 3.38 -3.96
C ASP A 168 21.52 4.08 -2.99
N PRO A 169 21.48 3.69 -1.71
CA PRO A 169 20.66 4.37 -0.70
C PRO A 169 21.20 5.74 -0.29
N ASP A 170 22.45 6.07 -0.67
CA ASP A 170 23.14 7.32 -0.36
C ASP A 170 23.43 8.12 -1.65
N VAL A 171 22.39 8.75 -2.18
CA VAL A 171 22.45 9.54 -3.40
C VAL A 171 23.00 10.94 -3.09
N ALA A 172 24.16 11.29 -3.67
CA ALA A 172 24.79 12.58 -3.41
C ALA A 172 23.87 13.76 -3.77
N GLY A 173 23.74 14.73 -2.85
CA GLY A 173 22.86 15.89 -3.05
C GLY A 173 21.39 15.63 -2.72
N THR A 174 21.05 14.44 -2.22
CA THR A 174 19.73 14.15 -1.66
C THR A 174 19.84 13.72 -0.21
N GLN A 175 18.72 13.79 0.48
CA GLN A 175 18.48 13.15 1.76
C GLN A 175 17.35 12.15 1.53
N THR A 176 17.60 10.87 1.81
CA THR A 176 16.54 9.86 1.83
C THR A 176 15.57 10.20 2.96
N LEU A 177 14.32 10.50 2.60
CA LEU A 177 13.24 10.76 3.54
C LEU A 177 12.61 9.44 4.00
N GLU A 178 12.44 8.50 3.07
CA GLU A 178 11.81 7.22 3.32
C GLU A 178 12.45 6.12 2.46
N GLU A 179 12.71 4.96 3.07
CA GLU A 179 13.13 3.74 2.39
C GLU A 179 12.31 2.56 2.92
N GLN A 180 11.51 1.95 2.04
CA GLN A 180 10.69 0.81 2.40
C GLN A 180 10.87 -0.32 1.39
N SER A 181 10.86 -1.55 1.89
CA SER A 181 10.80 -2.75 1.05
C SER A 181 9.76 -3.70 1.60
N SER A 182 9.01 -4.33 0.69
CA SER A 182 8.16 -5.47 1.04
C SER A 182 8.58 -6.66 0.19
N ALA A 183 8.48 -7.85 0.77
CA ALA A 183 8.68 -9.10 0.07
C ALA A 183 7.53 -10.04 0.41
N GLU A 184 6.92 -10.64 -0.61
CA GLU A 184 5.84 -11.60 -0.47
C GLU A 184 6.13 -12.86 -1.29
N LEU A 185 5.76 -14.02 -0.74
CA LEU A 185 5.80 -15.28 -1.46
C LEU A 185 4.44 -15.48 -2.13
N LEU A 186 4.40 -15.48 -3.45
CA LEU A 186 3.16 -15.62 -4.21
C LEU A 186 2.60 -17.04 -4.12
N SER A 187 1.30 -17.12 -3.95
CA SER A 187 0.56 -18.37 -3.75
C SER A 187 -0.64 -18.44 -4.69
N VAL A 188 -0.68 -19.50 -5.50
CA VAL A 188 -1.83 -19.79 -6.37
C VAL A 188 -3.10 -20.01 -5.55
N GLU A 189 -2.97 -20.56 -4.34
CA GLU A 189 -4.09 -20.83 -3.43
C GLU A 189 -4.71 -19.53 -2.89
N ASP A 190 -3.92 -18.47 -2.77
CA ASP A 190 -4.38 -17.15 -2.31
C ASP A 190 -4.86 -16.26 -3.47
N GLY A 191 -5.00 -16.83 -4.68
CA GLY A 191 -5.42 -16.12 -5.88
C GLY A 191 -4.36 -15.15 -6.44
N ASP A 192 -3.11 -15.26 -5.98
CA ASP A 192 -2.03 -14.44 -6.49
C ASP A 192 -1.72 -14.77 -7.95
N GLU A 193 -1.17 -13.78 -8.63
CA GLU A 193 -0.79 -13.93 -10.03
C GLU A 193 0.43 -13.06 -10.33
N LEU A 194 1.15 -13.39 -11.40
CA LEU A 194 2.28 -12.57 -11.86
C LEU A 194 1.80 -11.16 -12.21
N ALA A 195 2.68 -10.16 -12.04
CA ALA A 195 2.34 -8.75 -12.31
C ALA A 195 1.75 -8.54 -13.71
N ASP A 196 2.25 -9.28 -14.70
CA ASP A 196 1.84 -9.22 -16.10
C ASP A 196 0.46 -9.85 -16.39
N TRP A 197 -0.11 -10.58 -15.44
CA TRP A 197 -1.37 -11.30 -15.56
C TRP A 197 -2.44 -10.84 -14.57
N SER A 198 -2.07 -9.96 -13.64
CA SER A 198 -3.02 -9.34 -12.73
C SER A 198 -4.05 -8.55 -13.55
N ALA A 199 -5.33 -8.93 -13.42
CA ALA A 199 -6.43 -8.25 -14.12
C ALA A 199 -6.65 -6.82 -13.61
N ALA A 200 -6.15 -6.51 -12.42
CA ALA A 200 -6.08 -5.17 -11.86
C ALA A 200 -4.62 -4.67 -11.89
N PRO A 201 -4.36 -3.38 -12.17
CA PRO A 201 -3.04 -2.82 -12.00
C PRO A 201 -2.53 -3.10 -10.58
N ILE A 202 -1.22 -3.35 -10.43
CA ILE A 202 -0.59 -3.30 -9.12
C ILE A 202 -0.60 -1.82 -8.71
N VAL A 203 -1.64 -1.42 -8.00
CA VAL A 203 -1.80 -0.05 -7.52
C VAL A 203 -1.16 0.05 -6.15
N THR A 204 -0.08 0.82 -6.06
CA THR A 204 0.36 1.42 -4.80
C THR A 204 -0.27 2.82 -4.75
N ARG A 205 -1.19 3.06 -3.80
CA ARG A 205 -1.82 4.37 -3.61
C ARG A 205 -1.04 5.13 -2.54
N PHE A 206 -0.63 6.35 -2.88
CA PHE A 206 0.09 7.26 -1.99
C PHE A 206 -0.90 8.27 -1.42
N THR A 207 -1.36 8.06 -0.19
CA THR A 207 -2.07 9.06 0.61
C THR A 207 -1.29 9.28 1.91
N HIS A 208 -1.51 10.41 2.58
CA HIS A 208 -0.72 10.89 3.71
C HIS A 208 -0.46 9.78 4.76
N GLY A 209 0.82 9.52 5.07
CA GLY A 209 1.26 8.62 6.15
C GLY A 209 1.27 7.12 5.84
N TRP A 210 1.84 6.69 4.71
CA TRP A 210 1.79 5.28 4.27
C TRP A 210 3.11 4.50 4.37
N ARG A 211 3.03 3.23 4.79
CA ARG A 211 4.05 2.19 4.61
C ARG A 211 3.63 1.11 3.61
N LEU A 212 4.58 0.63 2.80
CA LEU A 212 4.50 -0.53 1.93
C LEU A 212 4.02 -1.73 2.74
N ARG A 213 2.75 -2.09 2.55
CA ARG A 213 2.10 -3.24 3.15
C ARG A 213 2.95 -4.49 2.95
N SER A 214 3.31 -5.19 4.02
CA SER A 214 3.39 -6.64 3.95
C SER A 214 1.95 -7.12 3.83
N ARG A 215 1.46 -7.32 2.61
CA ARG A 215 0.21 -8.06 2.43
C ARG A 215 0.53 -9.52 2.74
N ARG A 216 0.57 -9.89 4.03
CA ARG A 216 0.06 -11.21 4.39
C ARG A 216 -1.43 -11.12 4.13
N THR A 217 -1.82 -11.43 2.90
CA THR A 217 -3.14 -12.00 2.66
C THR A 217 -3.19 -13.17 3.62
N ARG A 218 -3.88 -12.96 4.74
CA ARG A 218 -4.40 -14.07 5.52
C ARG A 218 -5.09 -14.94 4.46
N SER A 219 -4.78 -16.23 4.42
CA SER A 219 -5.65 -17.19 3.73
C SER A 219 -7.06 -16.75 4.06
N ALA A 220 -7.86 -16.49 3.03
CA ALA A 220 -9.29 -16.36 3.17
C ALA A 220 -9.78 -17.72 3.68
N ALA A 221 -9.58 -17.99 4.97
CA ALA A 221 -10.67 -18.51 5.75
C ALA A 221 -11.82 -17.56 5.41
N GLU A 222 -12.87 -18.14 4.85
CA GLU A 222 -14.13 -17.49 4.48
C GLU A 222 -14.71 -16.78 5.71
N ASP A 223 -14.10 -15.69 6.16
CA ASP A 223 -14.69 -14.75 7.09
C ASP A 223 -15.61 -13.91 6.22
N GLU A 224 -16.78 -14.49 5.94
CA GLU A 224 -17.88 -13.88 5.22
C GLU A 224 -18.08 -12.46 5.75
N THR A 225 -17.89 -11.45 4.89
CA THR A 225 -18.07 -10.04 5.27
C THR A 225 -19.45 -9.89 5.94
N PRO A 226 -19.55 -9.28 7.14
CA PRO A 226 -20.83 -9.20 7.83
C PRO A 226 -21.89 -8.56 6.94
N ASN A 227 -23.09 -9.14 6.91
CA ASN A 227 -24.20 -8.58 6.15
C ASN A 227 -24.76 -7.34 6.89
N PHE A 228 -24.11 -6.19 6.70
CA PHE A 228 -24.49 -4.94 7.37
C PHE A 228 -25.91 -4.47 7.03
N ALA A 229 -26.42 -4.79 5.85
CA ALA A 229 -27.80 -4.50 5.49
C ALA A 229 -28.80 -5.25 6.38
N ALA A 230 -28.48 -6.49 6.76
CA ALA A 230 -29.31 -7.28 7.67
C ALA A 230 -29.10 -6.91 9.14
N LEU A 231 -27.87 -6.55 9.52
CA LEU A 231 -27.50 -6.23 10.91
C LEU A 231 -27.96 -4.83 11.35
N PHE A 232 -27.97 -3.86 10.44
CA PHE A 232 -28.32 -2.47 10.71
C PHE A 232 -29.46 -1.98 9.80
N PRO A 233 -30.65 -2.60 9.85
CA PRO A 233 -31.74 -2.27 8.93
C PRO A 233 -32.14 -0.79 9.03
N THR A 234 -32.23 -0.11 7.88
CA THR A 234 -32.58 1.31 7.83
C THR A 234 -34.04 1.54 8.21
N ARG A 235 -34.24 2.43 9.18
CA ARG A 235 -35.55 2.89 9.65
C ARG A 235 -35.83 4.25 9.03
N HIS A 236 -36.99 4.41 8.41
CA HIS A 236 -37.40 5.67 7.80
C HIS A 236 -38.48 6.33 8.68
N CYS A 237 -38.27 7.57 9.14
CA CYS A 237 -39.36 8.32 9.78
C CYS A 237 -40.36 8.79 8.71
N PRO A 238 -41.67 8.56 8.87
CA PRO A 238 -42.70 9.15 8.00
C PRO A 238 -42.68 10.68 8.00
N CYS A 239 -42.19 11.27 9.10
CA CYS A 239 -42.12 12.70 9.36
C CYS A 239 -40.93 13.41 8.72
N LYS A 240 -39.89 12.67 8.29
CA LYS A 240 -38.65 13.21 7.67
C LYS A 240 -38.00 14.38 8.45
N GLY A 241 -38.04 14.33 9.78
CA GLY A 241 -37.47 15.38 10.63
C GLY A 241 -38.26 16.69 10.66
N GLU A 242 -39.48 16.75 10.09
CA GLU A 242 -40.34 17.95 10.16
C GLU A 242 -40.99 18.14 11.55
N ASP A 243 -41.00 17.09 12.39
CA ASP A 243 -41.50 17.11 13.75
C ASP A 243 -40.34 16.96 14.74
N GLU A 244 -40.00 18.05 15.44
CA GLU A 244 -38.89 18.13 16.39
C GLU A 244 -39.09 17.23 17.62
N ASP A 245 -40.34 16.85 17.94
CA ASP A 245 -40.69 15.99 19.08
C ASP A 245 -40.82 14.51 18.69
N CYS A 246 -40.50 14.14 17.44
CA CYS A 246 -40.66 12.77 16.95
C CYS A 246 -39.56 11.82 17.47
N GLU A 247 -39.92 10.92 18.38
CA GLU A 247 -39.02 9.90 18.95
C GLU A 247 -38.48 8.90 17.91
N ASP A 248 -39.16 8.73 16.77
CA ASP A 248 -38.72 7.85 15.68
C ASP A 248 -37.71 8.52 14.73
N CYS A 249 -37.46 9.82 14.91
CA CYS A 249 -36.54 10.62 14.09
C CYS A 249 -35.11 10.69 14.64
N VAL A 250 -34.78 9.83 15.62
CA VAL A 250 -33.45 9.77 16.21
C VAL A 250 -32.45 9.17 15.22
N TRP A 251 -31.27 9.79 15.12
CA TRP A 251 -30.16 9.32 14.30
C TRP A 251 -29.90 7.81 14.49
N GLN A 252 -29.57 7.13 13.40
CA GLN A 252 -29.23 5.71 13.43
C GLN A 252 -27.86 5.42 12.81
N LEU A 253 -27.16 4.45 13.39
CA LEU A 253 -26.02 3.84 12.72
C LEU A 253 -26.52 3.02 11.52
N THR A 254 -26.24 3.51 10.31
CA THR A 254 -26.70 2.91 9.05
C THR A 254 -25.79 1.75 8.59
N PRO A 255 -26.25 0.88 7.67
CA PRO A 255 -25.41 -0.18 7.10
C PRO A 255 -24.11 0.32 6.49
N ARG A 256 -24.17 1.43 5.74
CA ARG A 256 -23.01 2.02 5.05
C ARG A 256 -21.99 2.55 6.05
N THR A 257 -22.47 3.27 7.06
CA THR A 257 -21.61 3.79 8.12
C THR A 257 -20.97 2.65 8.94
N ALA A 258 -21.76 1.62 9.29
CA ALA A 258 -21.27 0.44 10.01
C ALA A 258 -20.21 -0.35 9.21
N ASP A 259 -20.39 -0.51 7.91
CA ASP A 259 -19.43 -1.18 7.02
C ASP A 259 -18.07 -0.46 6.98
N LEU A 260 -18.07 0.88 6.86
CA LEU A 260 -16.85 1.67 6.85
C LEU A 260 -16.16 1.69 8.22
N LEU A 261 -16.91 1.84 9.32
CA LEU A 261 -16.33 1.76 10.66
C LEU A 261 -15.73 0.38 10.92
N HIS A 262 -16.42 -0.69 10.53
CA HIS A 262 -15.89 -2.04 10.64
C HIS A 262 -14.60 -2.21 9.84
N THR A 263 -14.58 -1.71 8.60
CA THR A 263 -13.41 -1.74 7.73
C THR A 263 -12.24 -1.01 8.39
N ALA A 264 -12.45 0.22 8.86
CA ALA A 264 -11.44 1.02 9.54
C ALA A 264 -10.89 0.32 10.78
N LEU A 265 -11.77 -0.21 11.64
CA LEU A 265 -11.38 -0.94 12.86
C LEU A 265 -10.58 -2.21 12.55
N VAL A 266 -10.95 -2.97 11.52
CA VAL A 266 -10.19 -4.17 11.12
C VAL A 266 -8.80 -3.80 10.62
N VAL A 267 -8.69 -2.75 9.79
CA VAL A 267 -7.39 -2.29 9.27
C VAL A 267 -6.52 -1.74 10.39
N LEU A 268 -7.06 -0.89 11.26
CA LEU A 268 -6.37 -0.35 12.43
C LEU A 268 -5.92 -1.45 13.39
N ALA A 269 -6.73 -2.50 13.59
CA ALA A 269 -6.33 -3.66 14.39
C ALA A 269 -5.10 -4.34 13.78
N ASP A 270 -5.11 -4.65 12.48
CA ASP A 270 -3.99 -5.29 11.81
C ASP A 270 -2.72 -4.42 11.87
N GLN A 271 -2.84 -3.12 11.60
CA GLN A 271 -1.74 -2.17 11.71
C GLN A 271 -1.18 -2.10 13.13
N ALA A 272 -2.05 -2.00 14.14
CA ALA A 272 -1.62 -1.93 15.54
C ALA A 272 -0.93 -3.21 16.00
N TYR A 273 -1.35 -4.39 15.54
CA TYR A 273 -0.63 -5.64 15.84
C TYR A 273 0.74 -5.69 15.16
N ASP A 274 0.84 -5.24 13.92
CA ASP A 274 2.10 -5.18 13.19
C ASP A 274 3.06 -4.16 13.82
N ASP A 275 2.58 -2.96 14.14
CA ASP A 275 3.36 -1.95 14.86
C ASP A 275 3.82 -2.48 16.22
N ALA A 276 2.93 -3.15 16.98
CA ALA A 276 3.28 -3.72 18.28
C ALA A 276 4.42 -4.74 18.14
N GLN A 277 4.34 -5.60 17.14
CA GLN A 277 5.37 -6.61 16.87
C GLN A 277 6.73 -5.98 16.52
N HIS A 278 6.74 -4.95 15.67
CA HIS A 278 7.96 -4.31 15.19
C HIS A 278 8.60 -3.38 16.25
N LEU A 279 7.77 -2.58 16.92
CA LEU A 279 8.22 -1.62 17.92
C LEU A 279 8.61 -2.34 19.23
N GLY A 280 7.92 -3.42 19.60
CA GLY A 280 8.20 -4.18 20.82
C GLY A 280 8.00 -3.32 22.06
N ASP A 281 9.05 -3.16 22.88
CA ASP A 281 9.09 -2.30 24.07
C ASP A 281 9.86 -0.97 23.83
N GLN A 282 10.20 -0.67 22.57
CA GLN A 282 11.02 0.50 22.24
C GLN A 282 10.25 1.81 22.49
N PHE A 283 10.97 2.85 22.91
CA PHE A 283 10.43 4.20 23.02
C PHE A 283 10.22 4.80 21.63
N LEU A 284 9.08 5.47 21.45
CA LEU A 284 8.74 6.15 20.21
C LEU A 284 9.26 7.60 20.27
N ALA A 285 10.45 7.84 19.72
CA ALA A 285 11.17 9.11 19.86
C ALA A 285 10.66 10.24 18.94
N ASP A 286 10.11 9.89 17.78
CA ASP A 286 9.65 10.82 16.74
C ASP A 286 8.23 10.45 16.31
N ALA A 287 7.21 10.87 17.06
CA ALA A 287 5.81 10.57 16.72
C ALA A 287 5.22 11.44 15.59
N ASP A 288 5.99 12.40 15.10
CA ASP A 288 5.59 13.28 14.01
C ASP A 288 6.12 12.80 12.64
N SER A 289 6.83 11.67 12.59
CA SER A 289 7.48 11.17 11.36
C SER A 289 6.61 10.25 10.51
N SER A 290 5.31 10.13 10.79
CA SER A 290 4.35 9.24 10.08
C SER A 290 4.90 7.83 9.85
N THR A 291 5.71 7.37 10.80
CA THR A 291 6.53 6.17 10.67
C THR A 291 5.75 4.93 11.08
N TRP A 292 4.68 5.07 11.88
CA TRP A 292 3.89 3.96 12.39
C TRP A 292 2.47 4.04 11.83
N GLY A 293 1.77 2.91 11.77
CA GLY A 293 0.39 2.92 11.29
C GLY A 293 -0.58 3.52 12.32
N VAL A 294 -0.33 3.24 13.59
CA VAL A 294 -1.24 3.57 14.70
C VAL A 294 -0.55 4.29 15.86
N PHE A 295 0.62 3.84 16.30
CA PHE A 295 1.16 4.29 17.61
C PHE A 295 1.79 5.69 17.62
N ASP A 296 2.10 6.27 16.47
CA ASP A 296 2.54 7.66 16.34
C ASP A 296 1.35 8.65 16.39
N ARG A 297 0.16 8.21 16.01
CA ARG A 297 -1.11 8.95 16.15
C ARG A 297 -1.65 8.97 17.59
N MET A 298 -0.99 8.30 18.53
CA MET A 298 -1.42 8.24 19.93
C MET A 298 -0.86 9.42 20.75
N PRO A 299 -1.55 9.81 21.84
CA PRO A 299 -1.09 10.89 22.72
C PRO A 299 0.32 10.63 23.27
N PRO A 300 1.13 11.69 23.50
CA PRO A 300 2.52 11.53 23.93
C PRO A 300 2.77 10.65 25.15
N LEU A 301 1.79 10.56 26.06
CA LEU A 301 1.90 9.70 27.24
C LEU A 301 2.03 8.20 26.91
N THR A 302 1.65 7.75 25.71
CA THR A 302 1.69 6.33 25.32
C THR A 302 2.96 5.97 24.56
N TRP A 303 3.84 6.92 24.26
CA TRP A 303 5.06 6.66 23.49
C TRP A 303 6.07 5.78 24.23
N THR A 304 5.96 5.72 25.56
CA THR A 304 6.71 4.81 26.45
C THR A 304 6.03 3.47 26.69
N ALA A 305 4.81 3.26 26.18
CA ALA A 305 4.03 2.08 26.47
C ALA A 305 4.74 0.80 26.02
N ASP A 306 4.61 -0.28 26.80
CA ASP A 306 5.25 -1.55 26.49
C ASP A 306 4.50 -2.34 25.40
N HIS A 307 5.12 -3.43 24.92
CA HIS A 307 4.52 -4.33 23.93
C HIS A 307 3.16 -4.88 24.38
N ARG A 308 2.96 -5.11 25.68
CA ARG A 308 1.72 -5.66 26.21
C ARG A 308 0.60 -4.63 26.12
N TRP A 309 0.87 -3.38 26.47
CA TRP A 309 -0.05 -2.26 26.32
C TRP A 309 -0.44 -2.10 24.84
N ARG A 310 0.55 -2.11 23.94
CA ARG A 310 0.35 -2.00 22.49
C ARG A 310 -0.56 -3.09 21.94
N ARG A 311 -0.36 -4.35 22.36
CA ARG A 311 -1.27 -5.45 21.98
C ARG A 311 -2.67 -5.30 22.55
N ARG A 312 -2.82 -4.77 23.77
CA ARG A 312 -4.14 -4.44 24.34
C ARG A 312 -4.84 -3.32 23.57
N MET A 313 -4.10 -2.34 23.07
CA MET A 313 -4.62 -1.30 22.19
C MET A 313 -5.07 -1.89 20.84
N ALA A 314 -4.22 -2.71 20.20
CA ALA A 314 -4.58 -3.45 18.97
C ALA A 314 -5.88 -4.26 19.15
N ARG A 315 -6.04 -4.85 20.34
CA ARG A 315 -7.23 -5.62 20.71
C ARG A 315 -8.50 -4.77 20.90
N ALA A 316 -8.38 -3.50 21.27
CA ALA A 316 -9.53 -2.62 21.42
C ALA A 316 -10.23 -2.40 20.06
N PHE A 317 -9.46 -2.25 18.97
CA PHE A 317 -10.02 -2.19 17.62
C PHE A 317 -10.77 -3.47 17.24
N ASP A 318 -10.19 -4.64 17.52
CA ASP A 318 -10.84 -5.95 17.34
C ASP A 318 -12.17 -6.06 18.09
N ASP A 319 -12.20 -5.56 19.33
CA ASP A 319 -13.38 -5.67 20.19
C ASP A 319 -14.55 -4.83 19.63
N LEU A 320 -14.28 -3.63 19.11
CA LEU A 320 -15.28 -2.79 18.45
C LEU A 320 -15.70 -3.33 17.08
N ALA A 321 -14.75 -3.82 16.27
CA ALA A 321 -15.08 -4.47 15.00
C ALA A 321 -15.99 -5.68 15.23
N ALA A 322 -15.71 -6.48 16.25
CA ALA A 322 -16.52 -7.63 16.61
C ALA A 322 -17.93 -7.23 17.10
N ASP A 323 -18.12 -6.05 17.67
CA ASP A 323 -19.45 -5.55 18.04
C ASP A 323 -20.27 -5.26 16.79
N LEU A 324 -19.69 -4.53 15.83
CA LEU A 324 -20.32 -4.24 14.52
C LEU A 324 -20.67 -5.52 13.76
N ALA A 325 -19.73 -6.48 13.68
CA ALA A 325 -19.95 -7.77 13.03
C ALA A 325 -21.09 -8.60 13.68
N ARG A 326 -21.44 -8.29 14.94
CA ARG A 326 -22.57 -8.90 15.67
C ARG A 326 -23.85 -8.04 15.63
N GLY A 327 -23.86 -6.94 14.88
CA GLY A 327 -25.00 -6.01 14.80
C GLY A 327 -25.17 -5.12 16.03
N ASN A 328 -24.15 -5.00 16.88
CA ASN A 328 -24.15 -4.09 18.00
C ASN A 328 -23.45 -2.78 17.61
N TRP A 329 -23.88 -1.68 18.22
CA TRP A 329 -23.16 -0.42 18.13
C TRP A 329 -21.79 -0.56 18.82
N PRO A 330 -20.72 0.03 18.27
CA PRO A 330 -19.37 -0.06 18.81
C PRO A 330 -19.20 0.86 20.03
N ASN A 331 -19.99 0.62 21.07
CA ASN A 331 -20.00 1.42 22.29
C ASN A 331 -18.76 1.11 23.14
N PRO A 332 -17.84 2.07 23.33
CA PRO A 332 -16.64 1.86 24.11
C PRO A 332 -16.94 1.49 25.57
N ASN A 333 -16.21 0.49 26.08
CA ASN A 333 -16.26 0.10 27.49
C ASN A 333 -15.11 0.68 28.31
N CYS A 334 -14.08 1.24 27.68
CA CYS A 334 -12.91 1.82 28.32
C CYS A 334 -12.25 2.88 27.42
N THR A 335 -11.33 3.67 27.97
CA THR A 335 -10.61 4.74 27.29
C THR A 335 -9.88 4.27 26.02
N ALA A 336 -9.30 3.06 26.04
CA ALA A 336 -8.65 2.49 24.86
C ALA A 336 -9.66 2.21 23.73
N GLU A 337 -10.88 1.77 24.04
CA GLU A 337 -11.92 1.59 23.04
C GLU A 337 -12.42 2.96 22.52
N GLU A 338 -12.46 4.00 23.34
CA GLU A 338 -12.81 5.35 22.86
C GLU A 338 -11.76 5.90 21.89
N MET A 339 -10.48 5.74 22.22
CA MET A 339 -9.40 6.08 21.29
C MET A 339 -9.46 5.25 20.00
N ALA A 340 -9.76 3.95 20.12
CA ALA A 340 -9.91 3.08 18.94
C ALA A 340 -11.04 3.55 18.02
N LEU A 341 -12.18 3.95 18.61
CA LEU A 341 -13.32 4.48 17.88
C LEU A 341 -12.99 5.84 17.25
N HIS A 342 -12.26 6.71 17.96
CA HIS A 342 -11.82 8.00 17.44
C HIS A 342 -11.04 7.86 16.14
N LEU A 343 -10.01 7.01 16.14
CA LEU A 343 -9.18 6.77 14.96
C LEU A 343 -9.97 6.10 13.84
N ALA A 344 -10.91 5.21 14.17
CA ALA A 344 -11.77 4.59 13.16
C ALA A 344 -12.73 5.59 12.49
N ILE A 345 -13.29 6.54 13.25
CA ILE A 345 -14.12 7.62 12.70
C ILE A 345 -13.28 8.55 11.82
N GLU A 346 -12.03 8.83 12.22
CA GLU A 346 -11.10 9.65 11.42
C GLU A 346 -10.73 8.97 10.09
N ASP A 347 -10.50 7.65 10.08
CA ASP A 347 -10.04 6.91 8.89
C ASP A 347 -11.18 6.44 7.97
N ALA A 348 -12.39 6.25 8.51
CA ALA A 348 -13.53 5.74 7.75
C ALA A 348 -13.84 6.51 6.44
N PRO A 349 -13.78 7.85 6.39
CA PRO A 349 -13.96 8.62 5.15
C PRO A 349 -12.97 8.24 4.05
N THR A 350 -11.70 7.97 4.39
CA THR A 350 -10.67 7.63 3.40
C THR A 350 -11.02 6.32 2.68
N TYR A 351 -11.57 5.33 3.41
CA TYR A 351 -12.01 4.09 2.79
C TYR A 351 -13.23 4.26 1.88
N LEU A 352 -14.04 5.29 2.07
CA LEU A 352 -15.13 5.61 1.15
C LEU A 352 -14.59 6.21 -0.16
N GLU A 353 -13.66 7.18 -0.05
CA GLU A 353 -13.04 7.84 -1.20
C GLU A 353 -12.25 6.87 -2.09
N ASP A 354 -11.65 5.85 -1.48
CA ASP A 354 -10.82 4.85 -2.16
C ASP A 354 -11.61 3.73 -2.86
N ARG A 355 -12.92 3.60 -2.61
CA ARG A 355 -13.72 2.49 -3.12
C ARG A 355 -14.08 2.65 -4.60
N PRO A 356 -13.95 1.60 -5.42
CA PRO A 356 -14.45 1.60 -6.80
C PRO A 356 -15.98 1.70 -6.83
N ALA A 357 -16.54 2.13 -7.97
CA ALA A 357 -17.99 2.28 -8.12
C ALA A 357 -18.73 0.93 -7.99
N GLU A 358 -18.08 -0.16 -8.35
CA GLU A 358 -18.63 -1.52 -8.33
C GLU A 358 -18.46 -2.22 -6.97
N ASP A 359 -17.93 -1.53 -5.95
CA ASP A 359 -17.75 -2.10 -4.61
C ASP A 359 -19.08 -2.51 -3.95
N ASP A 360 -19.10 -3.64 -3.24
CA ASP A 360 -20.28 -4.18 -2.55
C ASP A 360 -20.91 -3.18 -1.57
N HIS A 361 -20.12 -2.26 -1.02
CA HIS A 361 -20.61 -1.16 -0.19
C HIS A 361 -21.66 -0.31 -0.90
N ASN A 362 -21.49 -0.07 -2.20
CA ASN A 362 -22.43 0.74 -2.98
C ASN A 362 -23.78 0.05 -3.18
N ALA A 363 -23.87 -1.27 -2.94
CA ALA A 363 -25.12 -2.01 -2.95
C ALA A 363 -25.89 -1.96 -1.61
N LEU A 364 -25.29 -1.40 -0.55
CA LEU A 364 -25.96 -1.25 0.74
C LEU A 364 -27.10 -0.23 0.68
N PRO A 365 -28.16 -0.39 1.49
CA PRO A 365 -29.26 0.58 1.56
C PRO A 365 -28.75 1.99 1.90
N GLU A 366 -29.16 2.99 1.10
CA GLU A 366 -28.89 4.41 1.37
C GLU A 366 -29.85 4.96 2.43
N HIS A 367 -29.37 5.91 3.22
CA HIS A 367 -30.14 6.64 4.23
C HIS A 367 -29.58 8.05 4.45
N GLU A 368 -30.41 8.98 4.95
CA GLU A 368 -29.98 10.38 5.22
C GLU A 368 -28.93 10.50 6.34
N ASP A 369 -28.89 9.53 7.23
CA ASP A 369 -27.91 9.44 8.34
C ASP A 369 -26.55 8.85 7.91
N ASP A 370 -26.41 8.43 6.64
CA ASP A 370 -25.17 7.85 6.13
C ASP A 370 -23.98 8.80 6.34
N TYR A 371 -22.88 8.25 6.85
CA TYR A 371 -21.62 8.97 7.05
C TYR A 371 -21.74 10.18 8.00
N GLY A 372 -22.71 10.16 8.93
CA GLY A 372 -22.82 11.10 10.04
C GLY A 372 -21.71 10.91 11.08
N TRP A 373 -20.45 11.21 10.71
CA TRP A 373 -19.27 11.00 11.55
C TRP A 373 -19.30 11.78 12.86
N ASP A 374 -19.79 13.03 12.81
CA ASP A 374 -20.01 13.85 14.01
C ASP A 374 -21.01 13.17 14.95
N SER A 375 -22.13 12.66 14.42
CA SER A 375 -23.11 11.90 15.21
C SER A 375 -22.53 10.61 15.80
N CYS A 376 -21.62 9.93 15.07
CA CYS A 376 -20.92 8.76 15.62
C CYS A 376 -20.06 9.16 16.84
N SER A 377 -19.32 10.25 16.74
CA SER A 377 -18.52 10.80 17.83
C SER A 377 -19.39 11.22 19.02
N ASP A 378 -20.47 11.96 18.77
CA ASP A 378 -21.32 12.53 19.82
C ASP A 378 -22.16 11.47 20.56
N LEU A 379 -22.61 10.42 19.86
CA LEU A 379 -23.57 9.45 20.41
C LEU A 379 -22.93 8.17 20.94
N MET A 380 -21.75 7.78 20.44
CA MET A 380 -21.13 6.50 20.83
C MET A 380 -20.08 6.64 21.93
N PHE A 381 -19.43 7.79 22.05
CA PHE A 381 -18.48 8.07 23.13
C PHE A 381 -19.20 8.15 24.49
N GLN A 382 -18.51 7.82 25.59
CA GLN A 382 -19.01 8.23 26.91
C GLN A 382 -18.73 9.70 27.14
N ASP A 383 -17.53 10.14 26.79
CA ASP A 383 -17.06 11.52 26.82
C ASP A 383 -15.92 11.70 25.80
N HIS A 384 -15.37 12.91 25.69
CA HIS A 384 -14.25 13.20 24.79
C HIS A 384 -12.96 13.51 25.56
N ASP A 385 -12.86 13.10 26.82
CA ASP A 385 -11.79 13.54 27.71
C ASP A 385 -10.44 12.95 27.30
N VAL A 386 -10.43 11.74 26.72
CA VAL A 386 -9.23 11.13 26.15
C VAL A 386 -8.56 12.01 25.09
N LEU A 387 -9.33 12.84 24.37
CA LEU A 387 -8.79 13.75 23.35
C LEU A 387 -8.07 14.96 23.96
N MET A 388 -8.30 15.26 25.24
CA MET A 388 -7.57 16.32 25.94
C MET A 388 -6.06 16.01 26.04
N LEU A 389 -5.68 14.73 25.96
CA LEU A 389 -4.30 14.26 26.08
C LEU A 389 -3.40 14.69 24.91
N PHE A 390 -3.98 15.08 23.77
CA PHE A 390 -3.23 15.65 22.64
C PHE A 390 -2.87 17.13 22.84
N HIS A 391 -3.52 17.81 23.79
CA HIS A 391 -3.36 19.25 23.97
C HIS A 391 -2.41 19.56 25.12
N SER A 392 -1.28 20.22 24.80
CA SER A 392 -0.27 20.64 25.79
C SER A 392 -0.80 21.54 26.92
N LYS A 393 -1.92 22.25 26.70
CA LYS A 393 -2.61 23.01 27.76
C LYS A 393 -3.16 22.14 28.89
N PHE A 394 -3.34 20.85 28.65
CA PHE A 394 -3.87 19.88 29.60
C PHE A 394 -2.83 18.87 30.06
N THR A 395 -1.53 19.15 29.90
CA THR A 395 -0.48 18.27 30.46
C THR A 395 -0.68 18.04 31.96
N GLY A 396 -0.65 16.77 32.39
CA GLY A 396 -0.91 16.37 33.77
C GLY A 396 -2.38 16.05 34.04
N ILE A 397 -3.30 16.33 33.11
CA ILE A 397 -4.72 15.99 33.26
C ILE A 397 -4.95 14.49 33.34
N GLU A 398 -4.00 13.67 32.92
CA GLU A 398 -4.11 12.22 33.00
C GLU A 398 -4.18 11.70 34.44
N ASP A 399 -3.59 12.42 35.39
CA ASP A 399 -3.56 12.04 36.80
C ASP A 399 -4.85 12.46 37.52
N PRO A 400 -5.61 11.52 38.13
CA PRO A 400 -6.83 11.85 38.89
C PRO A 400 -6.58 12.75 40.12
N ASP A 401 -5.33 12.85 40.59
CA ASP A 401 -4.95 13.77 41.66
C ASP A 401 -4.66 15.20 41.15
N HIS A 402 -4.63 15.42 39.84
CA HIS A 402 -4.38 16.73 39.26
C HIS A 402 -5.59 17.67 39.44
N PRO A 403 -5.42 18.93 39.90
CA PRO A 403 -6.54 19.83 40.19
C PRO A 403 -7.45 20.10 38.98
N ALA A 404 -6.90 20.16 37.76
CA ALA A 404 -7.71 20.34 36.55
C ALA A 404 -8.56 19.10 36.23
N ASN A 405 -8.02 17.90 36.48
CA ASN A 405 -8.76 16.65 36.32
C ASN A 405 -9.96 16.62 37.27
N GLN A 406 -9.73 16.86 38.56
CA GLN A 406 -10.79 16.86 39.58
C GLN A 406 -11.86 17.93 39.33
N PHE A 407 -11.46 19.09 38.79
CA PHE A 407 -12.39 20.16 38.45
C PHE A 407 -13.28 19.80 37.26
N LEU A 408 -12.72 19.14 36.24
CA LEU A 408 -13.43 18.76 35.02
C LEU A 408 -14.17 17.41 35.15
N GLY A 409 -13.78 16.58 36.12
CA GLY A 409 -14.38 15.26 36.33
C GLY A 409 -13.87 14.18 35.38
N VAL A 410 -12.65 14.32 34.87
CA VAL A 410 -12.07 13.51 33.77
C VAL A 410 -11.84 12.04 34.13
N GLY A 411 -11.50 11.73 35.39
CA GLY A 411 -11.17 10.36 35.79
C GLY A 411 -9.73 9.96 35.47
N ASP A 412 -9.39 8.68 35.61
CA ASP A 412 -7.99 8.22 35.46
C ASP A 412 -7.63 7.95 33.99
N LEU A 413 -6.91 8.87 33.34
CA LEU A 413 -6.42 8.69 31.97
C LEU A 413 -4.94 8.30 31.90
N ARG A 414 -4.32 7.91 33.01
CA ARG A 414 -2.95 7.38 33.00
C ARG A 414 -2.90 6.13 32.14
N GLU A 415 -1.78 5.91 31.45
CA GLU A 415 -1.57 4.80 30.51
C GLU A 415 -2.07 3.44 31.05
N ALA A 416 -1.83 3.16 32.34
CA ALA A 416 -2.19 1.90 32.98
C ALA A 416 -3.71 1.67 33.13
N ALA A 417 -4.50 2.74 33.21
CA ALA A 417 -5.95 2.71 33.45
C ALA A 417 -6.78 2.62 32.16
N TRP A 418 -6.16 2.80 30.98
CA TRP A 418 -6.87 2.91 29.70
C TRP A 418 -7.78 1.73 29.35
N PHE A 419 -7.53 0.58 29.96
CA PHE A 419 -8.26 -0.66 29.68
C PHE A 419 -9.17 -1.09 30.83
N ASP A 420 -9.26 -0.28 31.88
CA ASP A 420 -10.20 -0.51 32.96
C ASP A 420 -11.60 -0.12 32.46
N PRO A 421 -12.63 -0.94 32.74
CA PRO A 421 -13.97 -0.62 32.28
C PRO A 421 -14.51 0.63 32.96
N PHE A 422 -15.29 1.41 32.22
CA PHE A 422 -16.10 2.49 32.78
C PHE A 422 -17.13 1.94 33.78
N ASP A 423 -17.46 2.73 34.82
CA ASP A 423 -18.31 2.30 35.94
C ASP A 423 -19.71 1.81 35.52
N ASN A 424 -20.22 2.31 34.39
CA ASN A 424 -21.52 1.95 33.83
C ASN A 424 -21.45 0.85 32.75
N ARG A 425 -20.27 0.28 32.49
CA ARG A 425 -20.00 -0.68 31.41
C ARG A 425 -19.63 -2.06 31.94
N GLY A 426 -19.88 -3.07 31.10
CA GLY A 426 -19.56 -4.46 31.41
C GLY A 426 -18.10 -4.79 31.09
N ILE A 427 -17.51 -5.72 31.84
CA ILE A 427 -16.17 -6.23 31.53
C ILE A 427 -16.22 -7.11 30.28
N ARG A 428 -15.43 -6.79 29.26
CA ARG A 428 -15.18 -7.64 28.09
C ARG A 428 -14.64 -9.01 28.52
N ASP A 429 -15.04 -10.11 27.87
CA ASP A 429 -14.58 -11.47 28.22
C ASP A 429 -13.04 -11.53 28.26
N PRO A 430 -12.40 -11.83 29.41
CA PRO A 430 -10.95 -11.88 29.50
C PRO A 430 -10.31 -13.02 28.68
N ARG A 431 -11.09 -14.01 28.23
CA ARG A 431 -10.59 -15.15 27.43
C ARG A 431 -10.59 -14.92 25.92
N ARG A 432 -10.99 -13.73 25.48
CA ARG A 432 -11.10 -13.37 24.08
C ARG A 432 -9.78 -13.44 23.29
N GLY A 433 -8.64 -13.41 23.99
CA GLY A 433 -7.31 -13.65 23.43
C GLY A 433 -6.72 -12.44 22.70
N PHE A 434 -5.70 -12.68 21.88
CA PHE A 434 -5.11 -11.68 20.99
C PHE A 434 -4.90 -12.34 19.63
N ARG A 435 -4.97 -11.56 18.55
CA ARG A 435 -4.41 -12.00 17.27
C ARG A 435 -2.88 -11.95 17.37
N ARG A 436 -2.23 -12.85 16.62
CA ARG A 436 -0.76 -12.94 16.40
C ARG A 436 0.06 -13.15 17.68
#